data_AF-A0A1I5DFB4-F1
#
_entry.id   AF-A0A1I5DFB4-F1
#
_cell.length_a   1.000
_cell.length_b   1.000
_cell.length_c   1.000
_cell.angle_alpha   90.00
_cell.angle_beta   90.00
_cell.angle_gamma   90.00
#
_symmetry.space_group_name_H-M   'P 1'
#
loop_
_entity.id
_entity.type
_entity.pdbx_description
1 polymer ?
#
loop_
_entity_poly.entity_id
_entity_poly.type
_entity_poly.pdbx_seq_one_letter_code
_entity_poly.pdbx_strand_id
1 'polypeptide(L)'
;MEIKDINKYRRTLFHETGHYIARKLNLSIYSKGAGVNEMYLKEEKYAKNGLNYSGGTTAKIPVSYVDEGFIKDVPNYIAVLIYGCIIQVLYQRNFENRNFRDCFSLDNSSQGQSDMDFFTRIGEEFTGSKRLELVEYIENEYLDLIQENYKELEKLVGKETFILKQEGLKYLLNLEQIDQLLEGFLQSHAEYYKKFIQKIIEIKNEG
;
A
#
# COMPACT_ATOMS: atom_id res chain seq x y z
N MET A 1 9.82 -14.44 19.78
CA MET A 1 9.16 -13.13 19.85
C MET A 1 7.70 -13.38 19.58
N GLU A 2 6.83 -13.03 20.52
CA GLU A 2 5.40 -13.35 20.43
C GLU A 2 4.64 -12.13 19.92
N ILE A 3 4.00 -12.25 18.76
CA ILE A 3 3.15 -11.21 18.20
C ILE A 3 1.79 -11.29 18.89
N LYS A 4 1.35 -10.17 19.46
CA LYS A 4 0.03 -10.08 20.10
C LYS A 4 -1.01 -9.63 19.08
N ASP A 5 -2.21 -10.21 19.09
CA ASP A 5 -3.29 -9.87 18.15
C ASP A 5 -2.86 -10.01 16.66
N ILE A 6 -2.59 -11.27 16.28
CA ILE A 6 -2.05 -11.65 14.97
C ILE A 6 -2.88 -11.13 13.78
N ASN A 7 -4.19 -10.94 13.96
CA ASN A 7 -5.07 -10.47 12.90
C ASN A 7 -4.79 -8.99 12.57
N LYS A 8 -4.63 -8.13 13.59
CA LYS A 8 -4.27 -6.73 13.37
C LYS A 8 -2.87 -6.58 12.83
N TYR A 9 -1.92 -7.38 13.32
CA TYR A 9 -0.57 -7.45 12.77
C TYR A 9 -0.60 -7.77 11.27
N ARG A 10 -1.30 -8.85 10.88
CA ARG A 10 -1.38 -9.29 9.48
C ARG A 10 -2.03 -8.22 8.60
N ARG A 11 -3.11 -7.59 9.06
CA ARG A 11 -3.76 -6.50 8.32
C ARG A 11 -2.74 -5.40 7.97
N THR A 12 -1.99 -4.91 8.95
CA THR A 12 -0.99 -3.86 8.73
C THR A 12 0.19 -4.37 7.88
N LEU A 13 0.63 -5.63 8.06
CA LEU A 13 1.65 -6.24 7.20
C LEU A 13 1.24 -6.25 5.72
N PHE A 14 0.01 -6.66 5.42
CA PHE A 14 -0.50 -6.67 4.04
C PHE A 14 -0.65 -5.26 3.47
N HIS A 15 -1.03 -4.28 4.29
CA HIS A 15 -1.06 -2.87 3.89
C HIS A 15 0.33 -2.38 3.46
N GLU A 16 1.35 -2.57 4.31
CA GLU A 16 2.72 -2.17 3.97
C GLU A 16 3.28 -2.95 2.77
N THR A 17 2.93 -4.24 2.67
CA THR A 17 3.29 -5.05 1.50
C THR A 17 2.68 -4.49 0.21
N GLY A 18 1.49 -3.92 0.25
CA GLY A 18 0.91 -3.25 -0.91
C GLY A 18 1.75 -2.05 -1.36
N HIS A 19 2.13 -1.17 -0.43
CA HIS A 19 3.06 -0.06 -0.75
C HIS A 19 4.39 -0.57 -1.30
N TYR A 20 4.93 -1.65 -0.72
CA TYR A 20 6.13 -2.31 -1.18
C TYR A 20 6.03 -2.75 -2.64
N ILE A 21 4.99 -3.51 -2.97
CA ILE A 21 4.70 -4.02 -4.33
C ILE A 21 4.64 -2.86 -5.32
N ALA A 22 3.85 -1.83 -5.03
CA ALA A 22 3.69 -0.68 -5.93
C ALA A 22 5.02 0.04 -6.17
N ARG A 23 5.86 0.23 -5.14
CA ARG A 23 7.19 0.84 -5.29
C ARG A 23 8.11 -0.01 -6.15
N LYS A 24 8.09 -1.34 -5.99
CA LYS A 24 8.90 -2.26 -6.80
C LYS A 24 8.47 -2.25 -8.26
N LEU A 25 7.16 -2.31 -8.53
CA LEU A 25 6.60 -2.29 -9.89
C LEU A 25 6.78 -0.95 -10.59
N ASN A 26 6.63 0.17 -9.87
CA ASN A 26 6.95 1.49 -10.42
C ASN A 26 8.40 1.61 -10.89
N LEU A 27 9.33 1.09 -10.07
CA LEU A 27 10.74 1.10 -10.41
C LEU A 27 11.05 0.18 -11.59
N SER A 28 10.51 -1.04 -11.60
CA SER A 28 10.83 -2.04 -12.64
C SER A 28 10.17 -1.77 -13.98
N ILE A 29 8.92 -1.28 -14.00
CA ILE A 29 8.15 -1.10 -15.24
C ILE A 29 8.38 0.29 -15.83
N TYR A 30 8.37 1.33 -14.99
CA TYR A 30 8.37 2.72 -15.46
C TYR A 30 9.68 3.45 -15.21
N SER A 31 10.63 2.83 -14.47
CA SER A 31 11.82 3.51 -13.96
C SER A 31 11.47 4.74 -13.11
N LYS A 32 10.41 4.64 -12.29
CA LYS A 32 9.88 5.74 -11.46
C LYS A 32 9.97 5.44 -9.97
N GLY A 33 10.20 6.50 -9.18
CA GLY A 33 10.40 6.41 -7.75
C GLY A 33 11.80 5.94 -7.36
N ALA A 34 12.00 5.66 -6.07
CA ALA A 34 13.32 5.35 -5.52
C ALA A 34 13.41 3.94 -4.90
N GLY A 35 12.46 3.04 -5.22
CA GLY A 35 12.37 1.74 -4.56
C GLY A 35 12.05 1.85 -3.06
N VAL A 36 12.45 0.84 -2.29
CA VAL A 36 12.17 0.72 -0.84
C VAL A 36 13.47 0.70 -0.04
N ASN A 37 13.50 1.45 1.06
CA ASN A 37 14.62 1.47 2.01
C ASN A 37 14.34 0.60 3.23
N GLU A 38 13.22 0.84 3.91
CA GLU A 38 12.78 0.04 5.05
C GLU A 38 11.27 -0.18 5.00
N MET A 39 10.85 -1.31 5.55
CA MET A 39 9.46 -1.60 5.89
C MET A 39 9.40 -1.98 7.36
N TYR A 40 8.44 -1.43 8.10
CA TYR A 40 8.31 -1.69 9.53
C TYR A 40 6.86 -1.75 9.97
N LEU A 41 6.66 -2.37 11.13
CA LEU A 41 5.40 -2.36 11.88
C LEU A 41 5.66 -1.81 13.28
N LYS A 42 4.70 -1.12 13.88
CA LYS A 42 4.84 -0.51 15.20
C LYS A 42 3.63 -0.82 16.05
N GLU A 43 3.86 -1.32 17.26
CA GLU A 43 2.80 -1.51 18.25
C GLU A 43 2.27 -0.18 18.77
N GLU A 44 0.94 -0.08 18.78
CA GLU A 44 0.19 1.04 19.35
C GLU A 44 -0.73 0.54 20.44
N LYS A 45 -0.56 1.08 21.65
CA LYS A 45 -1.45 0.81 22.77
C LYS A 45 -2.49 1.92 22.85
N TYR A 46 -3.73 1.60 22.51
CA TYR A 46 -4.84 2.51 22.74
C TYR A 46 -5.37 2.31 24.16
N ALA A 47 -5.53 3.40 24.91
CA ALA A 47 -5.90 3.36 26.33
C ALA A 47 -7.22 2.62 26.64
N LYS A 48 -8.09 2.41 25.64
CA LYS A 48 -9.38 1.72 25.79
C LYS A 48 -9.66 0.57 24.79
N ASN A 49 -8.87 0.40 23.73
CA ASN A 49 -9.24 -0.45 22.57
C ASN A 49 -8.26 -1.61 22.27
N GLY A 50 -7.49 -2.04 23.26
CA GLY A 50 -6.51 -3.11 23.10
C GLY A 50 -5.30 -2.70 22.25
N LEU A 51 -4.51 -3.68 21.84
CA LEU A 51 -3.33 -3.49 21.00
C LEU A 51 -3.74 -3.22 19.54
N ASN A 52 -3.02 -2.36 18.84
CA ASN A 52 -3.12 -2.14 17.40
C ASN A 52 -1.71 -2.05 16.78
N TYR A 53 -1.63 -2.05 15.46
CA TYR A 53 -0.37 -1.92 14.72
C TYR A 53 -0.49 -0.83 13.65
N SER A 54 0.46 0.09 13.63
CA SER A 54 0.75 0.96 12.48
C SER A 54 1.96 0.44 11.72
N GLY A 55 2.19 0.96 10.51
CA GLY A 55 3.27 0.52 9.64
C GLY A 55 3.93 1.68 8.92
N GLY A 56 5.00 1.38 8.20
CA GLY A 56 5.54 2.31 7.22
C GLY A 56 6.49 1.65 6.24
N THR A 57 6.35 2.04 4.97
CA THR A 57 7.21 1.63 3.85
C THR A 57 7.88 2.86 3.24
N THR A 58 9.17 3.04 3.54
CA THR A 58 9.91 4.24 3.16
C THR A 58 10.69 4.06 1.86
N ALA A 59 10.87 5.15 1.11
CA ALA A 59 11.64 5.15 -0.13
C ALA A 59 13.14 5.27 0.14
N LYS A 60 13.98 4.76 -0.76
CA LYS A 60 15.43 4.99 -0.72
C LYS A 60 15.76 6.36 -1.32
N ILE A 61 15.64 7.40 -0.51
CA ILE A 61 15.87 8.79 -0.94
C ILE A 61 17.37 9.01 -1.21
N PRO A 62 17.79 9.41 -2.43
CA PRO A 62 19.18 9.76 -2.71
C PRO A 62 19.63 10.96 -1.88
N VAL A 63 20.92 11.02 -1.54
CA VAL A 63 21.51 12.16 -0.80
C VAL A 63 21.32 13.49 -1.56
N SER A 64 21.27 13.43 -2.89
CA SER A 64 21.06 14.59 -3.77
C SER A 64 19.60 14.96 -4.00
N TYR A 65 18.65 14.29 -3.35
CA TYR A 65 17.22 14.57 -3.53
C TYR A 65 16.87 15.93 -2.93
N VAL A 66 16.21 16.77 -3.73
CA VAL A 66 15.65 18.05 -3.29
C VAL A 66 14.14 17.90 -3.30
N ASP A 67 13.48 18.19 -2.18
CA ASP A 67 12.03 18.21 -2.12
C ASP A 67 11.52 19.44 -2.88
N GLU A 68 10.90 19.19 -4.03
CA GLU A 68 10.34 20.23 -4.89
C GLU A 68 8.96 20.72 -4.41
N GLY A 69 8.39 20.10 -3.36
CA GLY A 69 7.08 20.44 -2.80
C GLY A 69 5.88 19.87 -3.56
N PHE A 70 6.02 19.57 -4.85
CA PHE A 70 4.98 18.97 -5.70
C PHE A 70 5.37 17.59 -6.23
N ILE A 71 4.37 16.78 -6.58
CA ILE A 71 4.55 15.44 -7.15
C ILE A 71 4.54 15.51 -8.68
N LYS A 72 5.67 15.15 -9.32
CA LYS A 72 5.79 15.12 -10.80
C LYS A 72 5.03 13.98 -11.48
N ASP A 73 5.04 12.79 -10.86
CA ASP A 73 4.44 11.57 -11.42
C ASP A 73 3.24 11.16 -10.57
N VAL A 74 2.16 11.91 -10.73
CA VAL A 74 0.93 11.74 -9.95
C VAL A 74 0.33 10.33 -10.10
N PRO A 75 0.22 9.71 -11.29
CA PRO A 75 -0.34 8.36 -11.41
C PRO A 75 0.42 7.31 -10.59
N ASN A 76 1.74 7.28 -10.71
CA ASN A 76 2.57 6.32 -9.98
C ASN A 76 2.58 6.60 -8.48
N TYR A 77 2.50 7.86 -8.08
CA TYR A 77 2.38 8.25 -6.67
C TYR A 77 1.05 7.80 -6.05
N ILE A 78 -0.08 8.09 -6.72
CA ILE A 78 -1.42 7.63 -6.32
C ILE A 78 -1.45 6.11 -6.21
N ALA A 79 -0.85 5.43 -7.19
CA ALA A 79 -0.81 3.97 -7.17
C ALA A 79 -0.10 3.44 -5.93
N VAL A 80 1.05 4.01 -5.54
CA VAL A 80 1.74 3.64 -4.29
C VAL A 80 0.86 3.90 -3.07
N LEU A 81 0.22 5.06 -3.00
CA LEU A 81 -0.65 5.45 -1.88
C LEU A 81 -1.80 4.46 -1.68
N ILE A 82 -2.48 4.09 -2.76
CA ILE A 82 -3.70 3.30 -2.70
C ILE A 82 -3.42 1.79 -2.62
N TYR A 83 -2.28 1.34 -3.12
CA TYR A 83 -1.99 -0.10 -3.19
C TYR A 83 -1.98 -0.80 -1.84
N GLY A 84 -1.59 -0.10 -0.77
CA GLY A 84 -1.65 -0.63 0.58
C GLY A 84 -3.06 -1.06 0.95
N CYS A 85 -4.04 -0.20 0.70
CA CYS A 85 -5.44 -0.53 0.91
C CYS A 85 -5.96 -1.64 0.00
N ILE A 86 -5.54 -1.67 -1.28
CA ILE A 86 -5.96 -2.73 -2.21
C ILE A 86 -5.54 -4.11 -1.68
N ILE A 87 -4.26 -4.27 -1.34
CA ILE A 87 -3.73 -5.55 -0.84
C ILE A 87 -4.31 -5.89 0.54
N GLN A 88 -4.50 -4.90 1.41
CA GLN A 88 -5.17 -5.11 2.69
C GLN A 88 -6.59 -5.62 2.51
N VAL A 89 -7.39 -5.03 1.62
CA VAL A 89 -8.78 -5.45 1.39
C VAL A 89 -8.85 -6.82 0.74
N LEU A 90 -7.97 -7.17 -0.20
CA LEU A 90 -7.89 -8.53 -0.72
C LEU A 90 -7.63 -9.56 0.39
N TYR A 91 -6.69 -9.27 1.29
CA TYR A 91 -6.45 -10.12 2.45
C TYR A 91 -7.69 -10.24 3.32
N GLN A 92 -8.36 -9.11 3.60
CA GLN A 92 -9.53 -9.11 4.47
C GLN A 92 -10.76 -9.77 3.84
N ARG A 93 -11.00 -9.66 2.53
CA ARG A 93 -12.11 -10.32 1.82
C ARG A 93 -12.15 -11.84 2.03
N ASN A 94 -11.01 -12.46 2.33
CA ASN A 94 -10.94 -13.89 2.66
C ASN A 94 -11.47 -14.24 4.07
N PHE A 95 -11.66 -13.26 4.96
CA PHE A 95 -12.06 -13.47 6.35
C PHE A 95 -13.28 -12.64 6.78
N GLU A 96 -13.49 -11.49 6.15
CA GLU A 96 -14.51 -10.49 6.45
C GLU A 96 -15.02 -9.88 5.12
N ASN A 97 -16.32 -9.62 5.00
CA ASN A 97 -16.86 -8.93 3.81
C ASN A 97 -16.56 -7.42 3.88
N ARG A 98 -15.29 -7.05 3.67
CA ARG A 98 -14.75 -5.68 3.74
C ARG A 98 -14.76 -5.02 2.36
N ASN A 99 -15.16 -3.75 2.33
CA ASN A 99 -15.13 -2.92 1.13
C ASN A 99 -13.85 -2.06 1.11
N PHE A 100 -13.38 -1.72 -0.08
CA PHE A 100 -12.27 -0.80 -0.30
C PHE A 100 -12.54 0.58 0.32
N ARG A 101 -13.79 1.04 0.27
CA ARG A 101 -14.25 2.30 0.90
C ARG A 101 -14.02 2.35 2.41
N ASP A 102 -13.93 1.19 3.07
CA ASP A 102 -13.65 1.11 4.52
C ASP A 102 -12.17 1.31 4.85
N CYS A 103 -11.28 1.15 3.86
CA CYS A 103 -9.83 1.37 3.99
C CYS A 103 -9.41 2.75 3.49
N PHE A 104 -10.00 3.21 2.38
CA PHE A 104 -9.69 4.49 1.76
C PHE A 104 -10.91 5.41 1.81
N SER A 105 -10.94 6.29 2.82
CA SER A 105 -12.03 7.24 3.00
C SER A 105 -12.03 8.29 1.89
N LEU A 106 -13.18 8.45 1.24
CA LEU A 106 -13.45 9.55 0.30
C LEU A 106 -13.78 10.86 1.01
N ASP A 107 -14.19 10.79 2.26
CA ASP A 107 -14.52 11.95 3.06
C ASP A 107 -13.24 12.59 3.61
N ASN A 108 -13.17 13.92 3.57
CA ASN A 108 -12.13 14.72 4.26
C ASN A 108 -12.14 14.50 5.79
N SER A 109 -13.01 13.64 6.32
CA SER A 109 -13.03 13.18 7.71
C SER A 109 -11.93 12.13 7.94
N SER A 110 -10.70 12.61 7.92
CA SER A 110 -9.58 12.21 8.78
C SER A 110 -9.65 10.83 9.45
N GLN A 111 -8.93 9.86 8.88
CA GLN A 111 -8.12 8.93 9.69
C GLN A 111 -6.62 9.29 9.70
N GLY A 112 -6.19 10.36 9.03
CA GLY A 112 -4.85 10.91 9.22
C GLY A 112 -4.67 12.32 8.66
N GLN A 113 -3.98 13.18 9.43
CA GLN A 113 -3.34 14.41 8.93
C GLN A 113 -2.45 14.11 7.70
N SER A 114 -1.85 12.91 7.63
CA SER A 114 -1.03 12.48 6.50
C SER A 114 -1.80 12.43 5.19
N ASP A 115 -3.04 11.93 5.19
CA ASP A 115 -3.85 11.79 3.97
C ASP A 115 -4.21 13.16 3.39
N MET A 116 -4.53 14.12 4.27
CA MET A 116 -4.73 15.53 3.90
C MET A 116 -3.45 16.18 3.37
N ASP A 117 -2.30 15.97 4.01
CA ASP A 117 -1.00 16.49 3.54
C ASP A 117 -0.61 15.86 2.18
N PHE A 118 -0.94 14.58 1.94
CA PHE A 118 -0.69 13.89 0.68
C PHE A 118 -1.53 14.44 -0.47
N PHE A 119 -2.83 14.65 -0.24
CA PHE A 119 -3.69 15.24 -1.24
C PHE A 119 -3.35 16.69 -1.55
N THR A 120 -2.82 17.41 -0.57
CA THR A 120 -2.30 18.76 -0.77
C THR A 120 -1.10 18.77 -1.73
N ARG A 121 -0.23 17.75 -1.70
CA ARG A 121 0.97 17.67 -2.58
C ARG A 121 0.69 17.24 -4.02
N ILE A 122 -0.41 16.52 -4.27
CA ILE A 122 -0.86 16.20 -5.64
C ILE A 122 -1.74 17.33 -6.23
N GLY A 123 -2.09 18.34 -5.43
CA GLY A 123 -2.88 19.50 -5.85
C GLY A 123 -4.27 19.13 -6.36
N GLU A 124 -4.74 19.88 -7.35
CA GLU A 124 -6.07 19.71 -7.97
C GLU A 124 -6.12 18.55 -8.98
N GLU A 125 -4.99 17.93 -9.32
CA GLU A 125 -4.89 16.91 -10.37
C GLU A 125 -5.74 15.66 -10.08
N PHE A 126 -6.09 15.42 -8.81
CA PHE A 126 -6.85 14.24 -8.40
C PHE A 126 -7.77 14.51 -7.19
N THR A 127 -8.91 15.17 -7.46
CA THR A 127 -9.88 15.59 -6.44
C THR A 127 -11.31 15.14 -6.80
N GLY A 128 -12.20 15.14 -5.80
CA GLY A 128 -13.65 14.97 -6.00
C GLY A 128 -14.04 13.72 -6.81
N SER A 129 -14.67 13.94 -7.97
CA SER A 129 -15.17 12.90 -8.87
C SER A 129 -14.08 11.92 -9.32
N LYS A 130 -12.86 12.39 -9.58
CA LYS A 130 -11.72 11.53 -9.98
C LYS A 130 -11.38 10.49 -8.90
N ARG A 131 -11.48 10.87 -7.62
CA ARG A 131 -11.28 9.93 -6.51
C ARG A 131 -12.41 8.93 -6.40
N LEU A 132 -13.64 9.40 -6.54
CA LEU A 132 -14.83 8.53 -6.51
C LEU A 132 -14.76 7.49 -7.63
N GLU A 133 -14.44 7.91 -8.85
CA GLU A 133 -14.31 7.00 -9.99
C GLU A 133 -13.20 5.98 -9.77
N LEU A 134 -12.04 6.39 -9.25
CA LEU A 134 -10.97 5.44 -8.96
C LEU A 134 -11.37 4.43 -7.89
N VAL A 135 -12.06 4.87 -6.84
CA VAL A 135 -12.59 3.99 -5.79
C VAL A 135 -13.60 2.99 -6.38
N GLU A 136 -14.48 3.44 -7.26
CA GLU A 136 -15.48 2.59 -7.92
C GLU A 136 -14.84 1.57 -8.85
N TYR A 137 -13.87 1.98 -9.66
CA TYR A 137 -13.09 1.06 -10.49
C TYR A 137 -12.36 0.02 -9.64
N ILE A 138 -11.76 0.42 -8.51
CA ILE A 138 -11.06 -0.52 -7.63
C ILE A 138 -12.04 -1.54 -7.03
N GLU A 139 -13.14 -1.07 -6.46
CA GLU A 139 -14.12 -1.92 -5.77
C GLU A 139 -14.79 -2.92 -6.71
N ASN A 140 -15.23 -2.45 -7.88
CA ASN A 140 -16.13 -3.18 -8.76
C ASN A 140 -15.41 -3.96 -9.87
N GLU A 141 -14.16 -3.62 -10.18
CA GLU A 141 -13.44 -4.24 -11.30
C GLU A 141 -12.07 -4.76 -10.89
N TYR A 142 -11.24 -3.89 -10.30
CA TYR A 142 -9.82 -4.21 -10.14
C TYR A 142 -9.57 -5.29 -9.09
N LEU A 143 -10.29 -5.26 -7.96
CA LEU A 143 -10.13 -6.26 -6.91
C LEU A 143 -10.45 -7.68 -7.42
N ASP A 144 -11.50 -7.82 -8.22
CA ASP A 144 -11.90 -9.11 -8.78
C ASP A 144 -10.89 -9.57 -9.85
N LEU A 145 -10.38 -8.64 -10.67
CA LEU A 145 -9.34 -8.92 -11.67
C LEU A 145 -8.07 -9.51 -11.06
N ILE A 146 -7.68 -9.07 -9.87
CA ILE A 146 -6.41 -9.48 -9.24
C ILE A 146 -6.57 -10.55 -8.16
N GLN A 147 -7.81 -10.94 -7.84
CA GLN A 147 -8.10 -11.96 -6.83
C GLN A 147 -7.45 -13.31 -7.17
N GLU A 148 -7.37 -13.68 -8.46
CA GLU A 148 -6.73 -14.93 -8.88
C GLU A 148 -5.22 -14.93 -8.60
N ASN A 149 -4.56 -13.77 -8.72
CA ASN A 149 -3.14 -13.61 -8.41
C ASN A 149 -2.87 -13.52 -6.90
N TYR A 150 -3.88 -13.15 -6.10
CA TYR A 150 -3.77 -13.02 -4.65
C TYR A 150 -3.33 -14.31 -3.95
N LYS A 151 -3.64 -15.50 -4.49
CA LYS A 151 -3.20 -16.79 -3.90
C LYS A 151 -1.68 -16.87 -3.70
N GLU A 152 -0.90 -16.19 -4.53
CA GLU A 152 0.55 -16.09 -4.36
C GLU A 152 0.94 -15.28 -3.11
N LEU A 153 0.15 -14.24 -2.77
CA LEU A 153 0.35 -13.41 -1.56
C LEU A 153 -0.04 -14.15 -0.28
N GLU A 154 -0.87 -15.20 -0.35
CA GLU A 154 -1.17 -16.05 0.81
C GLU A 154 0.09 -16.71 1.38
N LYS A 155 1.16 -16.86 0.58
CA LYS A 155 2.49 -17.33 1.05
C LYS A 155 3.11 -16.43 2.14
N LEU A 156 2.62 -15.20 2.28
CA LEU A 156 3.00 -14.27 3.36
C LEU A 156 2.22 -14.54 4.66
N VAL A 157 1.07 -15.21 4.60
CA VAL A 157 0.26 -15.54 5.77
C VAL A 157 1.00 -16.58 6.62
N GLY A 158 1.13 -16.30 7.92
CA GLY A 158 1.72 -17.24 8.89
C GLY A 158 3.25 -17.24 8.98
N LYS A 159 3.93 -16.36 8.22
CA LYS A 159 5.38 -16.17 8.34
C LYS A 159 5.69 -14.99 9.26
N GLU A 160 5.63 -15.22 10.56
CA GLU A 160 6.15 -14.30 11.59
C GLU A 160 7.69 -14.11 11.48
N THR A 161 8.33 -14.90 10.62
CA THR A 161 9.77 -14.92 10.33
C THR A 161 10.28 -13.67 9.62
N PHE A 162 9.40 -12.78 9.13
CA PHE A 162 9.83 -11.55 8.44
C PHE A 162 10.42 -10.52 9.38
N ILE A 163 10.28 -10.65 10.69
CA ILE A 163 10.85 -9.66 11.60
C ILE A 163 12.37 -9.84 11.65
N LEU A 164 13.10 -8.91 11.05
CA LEU A 164 14.56 -8.85 11.05
C LEU A 164 15.09 -8.48 12.44
N LYS A 165 14.50 -7.44 13.04
CA LYS A 165 14.84 -6.96 14.39
C LYS A 165 13.70 -6.18 15.03
N GLN A 166 13.72 -6.11 16.35
CA GLN A 166 12.81 -5.29 17.15
C GLN A 166 13.60 -4.16 17.84
N GLU A 167 13.10 -2.93 17.70
CA GLU A 167 13.62 -1.71 18.35
C GLU A 167 12.48 -1.09 19.18
N GLY A 168 12.41 -1.48 20.46
CA GLY A 168 11.30 -1.09 21.32
C GLY A 168 9.97 -1.67 20.81
N LEU A 169 9.05 -0.79 20.40
CA LEU A 169 7.75 -1.18 19.82
C LEU A 169 7.77 -1.27 18.29
N LYS A 170 8.90 -0.97 17.63
CA LYS A 170 9.07 -1.02 16.17
C LYS A 170 9.67 -2.38 15.78
N TYR A 171 9.06 -3.06 14.81
CA TYR A 171 9.52 -4.29 14.19
C TYR A 171 9.97 -3.98 12.77
N LEU A 172 11.27 -4.11 12.48
CA LEU A 172 11.77 -3.99 11.10
C LEU A 172 11.61 -5.31 10.37
N LEU A 173 11.16 -5.24 9.12
CA LEU A 173 10.93 -6.40 8.28
C LEU A 173 12.13 -6.70 7.37
N ASN A 174 12.37 -7.99 7.13
CA ASN A 174 13.45 -8.48 6.28
C ASN A 174 13.04 -8.38 4.81
N LEU A 175 13.46 -7.29 4.17
CA LEU A 175 13.14 -7.02 2.77
C LEU A 175 13.68 -8.09 1.80
N GLU A 176 14.80 -8.74 2.10
CA GLU A 176 15.35 -9.80 1.24
C GLU A 176 14.43 -11.02 1.21
N GLN A 177 13.90 -11.44 2.36
CA GLN A 177 12.93 -12.53 2.42
C GLN A 177 11.60 -12.15 1.75
N ILE A 178 11.17 -10.91 1.89
CA ILE A 178 9.97 -10.40 1.22
C ILE A 178 10.18 -10.42 -0.30
N ASP A 179 11.34 -9.97 -0.79
CA ASP A 179 11.69 -10.01 -2.22
C ASP A 179 11.64 -11.43 -2.79
N GLN A 180 12.28 -12.39 -2.11
CA GLN A 180 12.30 -13.78 -2.55
C GLN A 180 10.89 -14.38 -2.63
N LEU A 181 9.99 -14.01 -1.72
CA LEU A 181 8.62 -14.54 -1.72
C LEU A 181 7.73 -13.85 -2.75
N LEU A 182 7.98 -12.58 -3.01
CA LEU A 182 7.18 -11.79 -3.94
C LEU A 182 7.68 -11.86 -5.39
N GLU A 183 8.85 -12.44 -5.67
CA GLU A 183 9.41 -12.46 -7.02
C GLU A 183 8.44 -13.00 -8.07
N GLY A 184 7.85 -14.18 -7.82
CA GLY A 184 6.85 -14.78 -8.72
C GLY A 184 5.61 -13.91 -8.88
N PHE A 185 5.07 -13.42 -7.75
CA PHE A 185 3.91 -12.53 -7.75
C PHE A 185 4.16 -11.24 -8.54
N LEU A 186 5.30 -10.57 -8.32
CA LEU A 186 5.62 -9.32 -9.01
C LEU A 186 5.69 -9.52 -10.54
N GLN A 187 6.20 -10.66 -11.00
CA GLN A 187 6.25 -11.00 -12.41
C GLN A 187 4.84 -11.25 -12.97
N SER A 188 4.04 -12.11 -12.33
CA SER A 188 2.68 -12.43 -12.79
C SER A 188 1.71 -11.26 -12.68
N HIS A 189 1.98 -10.33 -11.77
CA HIS A 189 1.09 -9.22 -11.44
C HIS A 189 1.38 -7.93 -12.22
N ALA A 190 2.51 -7.87 -12.91
CA ALA A 190 2.97 -6.66 -13.61
C ALA A 190 1.94 -6.13 -14.62
N GLU A 191 1.28 -7.01 -15.37
CA GLU A 191 0.29 -6.61 -16.38
C GLU A 191 -0.99 -6.05 -15.76
N TYR A 192 -1.43 -6.56 -14.61
CA TYR A 192 -2.57 -5.98 -13.89
C TYR A 192 -2.22 -4.60 -13.33
N TYR A 193 -1.00 -4.46 -12.79
CA TYR A 193 -0.51 -3.18 -12.31
C TYR A 193 -0.41 -2.13 -13.42
N LYS A 194 0.01 -2.52 -14.65
CA LYS A 194 0.01 -1.62 -15.81
C LYS A 194 -1.39 -1.11 -16.14
N LYS A 195 -2.41 -1.99 -16.13
CA LYS A 195 -3.81 -1.61 -16.34
C LYS A 195 -4.29 -0.64 -15.26
N PHE A 196 -3.88 -0.84 -14.01
CA PHE A 196 -4.21 0.06 -12.91
C PHE A 196 -3.62 1.47 -13.10
N ILE A 197 -2.32 1.57 -13.42
CA ILE A 197 -1.69 2.85 -13.74
C ILE A 197 -2.37 3.53 -14.92
N GLN A 198 -2.67 2.76 -15.98
CA GLN A 198 -3.35 3.27 -17.16
C GLN A 198 -4.73 3.86 -16.82
N LYS A 199 -5.52 3.18 -15.99
CA LYS A 199 -6.81 3.71 -15.53
C LYS A 199 -6.67 4.97 -14.67
N ILE A 200 -5.63 5.08 -13.83
CA ILE A 200 -5.35 6.33 -13.10
C ILE A 200 -5.01 7.47 -14.06
N ILE A 201 -4.23 7.19 -15.12
CA ILE A 201 -3.89 8.19 -16.15
C ILE A 201 -5.15 8.67 -16.88
N GLU A 202 -6.05 7.77 -17.25
CA GLU A 202 -7.33 8.08 -17.89
C GLU A 202 -8.16 9.01 -17.00
N ILE A 203 -8.43 8.59 -15.76
CA ILE A 203 -9.19 9.37 -14.78
C ILE A 203 -8.56 10.76 -14.54
N LYS A 204 -7.23 10.83 -14.45
CA LYS A 204 -6.52 12.11 -14.27
C LYS A 204 -6.78 13.06 -15.45
N ASN A 205 -6.77 12.55 -16.67
CA ASN A 205 -6.91 13.34 -17.90
C ASN A 205 -8.38 13.63 -18.27
N GLU A 206 -9.34 13.00 -17.58
CA GLU A 206 -10.75 13.31 -17.68
C GLU A 206 -11.09 14.58 -16.89
N GLY A 207 -11.00 15.74 -17.55
CA GLY A 207 -11.39 17.05 -17.02
C GLY A 207 -10.53 17.51 -15.85
#